data_AF-A0A0F9Q549-F1
#
_entry.id   AF-A0A0F9Q549-F1
#
_cell.length_a   1.000
_cell.length_b   1.000
_cell.length_c   1.000
_cell.angle_alpha   90.00
_cell.angle_beta   90.00
_cell.angle_gamma   90.00
#
_symmetry.space_group_name_H-M   'P 1'
#
loop_
_entity.id
_entity.type
_entity.pdbx_description
1 polymer ?
#
loop_
_entity_poly.entity_id
_entity_poly.type
_entity_poly.pdbx_seq_one_letter_code
_entity_poly.pdbx_strand_id
1 'polypeptide(L)'
;MSAKSSRKRSPAPSQKQKLFRIDANLAAIFEAWCQTRGIKQEQAAEAAAVAKATVELTDYLLGLHAAGRLKTDFESLGDLSLAYHAPCHLKVLHDRRGADLAELIPGVRVERIERSCCGLAGTFGFQRTKYDLSLAIGEPMLSALRTAEVDMG
;
A
#
# COMPACT_ATOMS: atom_id res chain seq x y z
N MET A 1 23.73 30.92 -15.43
CA MET A 1 23.64 31.50 -14.06
C MET A 1 22.56 30.71 -13.33
N SER A 2 22.96 29.87 -12.37
CA SER A 2 22.06 28.88 -11.72
C SER A 2 21.46 29.48 -10.44
N ALA A 3 20.13 29.66 -10.41
CA ALA A 3 19.43 30.15 -9.23
C ALA A 3 19.10 28.97 -8.31
N LYS A 4 19.78 28.88 -7.17
CA LYS A 4 19.48 27.92 -6.11
C LYS A 4 18.16 28.31 -5.43
N SER A 5 17.09 27.59 -5.71
CA SER A 5 15.83 27.68 -4.97
C SER A 5 16.01 27.08 -3.57
N SER A 6 16.05 27.94 -2.54
CA SER A 6 16.10 27.50 -1.15
C SER A 6 14.71 27.01 -0.71
N ARG A 7 14.50 25.68 -0.63
CA ARG A 7 13.32 25.13 0.04
C ARG A 7 13.39 25.47 1.53
N LYS A 8 12.63 26.47 1.97
CA LYS A 8 12.39 26.70 3.40
C LYS A 8 11.61 25.50 3.94
N ARG A 9 12.20 24.76 4.89
CA ARG A 9 11.51 23.72 5.64
C ARG A 9 10.37 24.37 6.42
N SER A 10 9.15 23.86 6.24
CA SER A 10 8.02 24.21 7.10
C SER A 10 8.34 23.83 8.56
N PRO A 11 7.85 24.59 9.55
CA PRO A 11 8.08 24.29 10.96
C PRO A 11 7.53 22.91 11.30
N ALA A 12 8.26 22.17 12.14
CA ALA A 12 7.85 20.85 12.61
C ALA A 12 6.52 20.94 13.39
N PRO A 13 5.60 19.98 13.24
CA PRO A 13 4.31 20.02 13.92
C PRO A 13 4.51 19.97 15.44
N SER A 14 3.92 20.93 16.15
CA SER A 14 4.01 21.11 17.61
C SER A 14 3.09 20.20 18.44
N GLN A 15 2.39 19.27 17.78
CA GLN A 15 1.48 18.35 18.44
C GLN A 15 2.17 17.01 18.64
N LYS A 16 2.15 16.47 19.87
CA LYS A 16 2.58 15.08 20.16
C LYS A 16 1.83 14.14 19.22
N GLN A 17 2.47 13.76 18.11
CA GLN A 17 1.91 12.78 17.20
C GLN A 17 1.92 11.45 17.96
N LYS A 18 0.75 10.84 18.15
CA LYS A 18 0.69 9.45 18.60
C LYS A 18 1.57 8.65 17.62
N LEU A 19 2.52 7.88 18.15
CA LEU A 19 3.38 7.06 17.34
C LEU A 19 2.51 5.94 16.75
N PHE A 20 2.11 6.10 15.50
CA PHE A 20 1.44 5.05 14.74
C PHE A 20 2.50 4.23 14.00
N ARG A 21 2.36 2.92 14.01
CA ARG A 21 3.11 2.05 13.12
C ARG A 21 2.38 1.98 11.79
N ILE A 22 3.09 2.25 10.71
CA ILE A 22 2.55 2.16 9.36
C ILE A 22 3.07 0.85 8.77
N ASP A 23 2.18 -0.09 8.51
CA ASP A 23 2.52 -1.36 7.88
C ASP A 23 1.33 -1.87 7.05
N ALA A 24 1.56 -2.12 5.76
CA ALA A 24 0.53 -2.50 4.79
C ALA A 24 0.02 -3.95 4.95
N ASN A 25 0.70 -4.78 5.74
CA ASN A 25 0.36 -6.20 5.92
C ASN A 25 0.14 -6.59 7.39
N LEU A 26 0.83 -5.93 8.31
CA LEU A 26 0.96 -6.42 9.69
C LEU A 26 -0.25 -6.11 10.57
N ALA A 27 -0.99 -5.02 10.30
CA ALA A 27 -2.18 -4.65 11.07
C ALA A 27 -3.19 -5.81 11.11
N ALA A 28 -3.50 -6.35 9.94
CA ALA A 28 -4.43 -7.44 9.78
C ALA A 28 -3.85 -8.81 10.13
N ILE A 29 -2.53 -9.02 9.94
CA ILE A 29 -1.88 -10.23 10.44
C ILE A 29 -2.04 -10.29 11.95
N PHE A 30 -1.76 -9.22 12.70
CA PHE A 30 -1.94 -9.25 14.16
C PHE A 30 -3.39 -9.46 14.57
N GLU A 31 -4.35 -8.79 13.92
CA GLU A 31 -5.77 -8.91 14.27
C GLU A 31 -6.34 -10.31 13.97
N ALA A 32 -6.02 -10.88 12.81
CA ALA A 32 -6.41 -12.24 12.45
C ALA A 32 -5.67 -13.29 13.28
N TRP A 33 -4.36 -13.08 13.54
CA TRP A 33 -3.54 -14.02 14.32
C TRP A 33 -4.00 -14.11 15.77
N CYS A 34 -4.48 -13.01 16.37
CA CYS A 34 -5.17 -13.01 17.68
C CYS A 34 -6.35 -13.99 17.73
N GLN A 35 -7.02 -14.23 16.60
CA GLN A 35 -8.25 -15.03 16.52
C GLN A 35 -7.98 -16.49 16.12
N THR A 36 -6.84 -16.78 15.47
CA THR A 36 -6.49 -18.11 14.95
C THR A 36 -5.49 -18.83 15.87
N ARG A 37 -6.03 -19.45 16.92
CA ARG A 37 -5.50 -20.58 17.74
C ARG A 37 -3.98 -20.71 17.91
N GLY A 38 -3.48 -20.41 19.12
CA GLY A 38 -2.17 -20.89 19.60
C GLY A 38 -1.39 -19.94 20.50
N ILE A 39 -1.83 -18.68 20.62
CA ILE A 39 -1.19 -17.68 21.48
C ILE A 39 -1.76 -17.72 22.89
N LYS A 40 -0.87 -17.55 23.88
CA LYS A 40 -1.29 -17.40 25.29
C LYS A 40 -2.14 -16.14 25.42
N GLN A 41 -3.10 -16.12 26.35
CA GLN A 41 -3.97 -14.97 26.61
C GLN A 41 -3.19 -13.66 26.81
N GLU A 42 -2.03 -13.72 27.47
CA GLU A 42 -1.13 -12.57 27.62
C GLU A 42 -0.64 -11.99 26.29
N GLN A 43 -0.33 -12.84 25.31
CA GLN A 43 0.16 -12.44 23.98
C GLN A 43 -0.97 -11.90 23.10
N ALA A 44 -2.20 -12.36 23.32
CA ALA A 44 -3.37 -11.85 22.61
C ALA A 44 -3.66 -10.38 22.98
N ALA A 45 -3.52 -10.01 24.25
CA ALA A 45 -3.70 -8.63 24.68
C ALA A 45 -2.62 -7.69 24.09
N GLU A 46 -1.36 -8.13 24.07
CA GLU A 46 -0.26 -7.39 23.46
C GLU A 46 -0.43 -7.25 21.94
N ALA A 47 -0.77 -8.33 21.25
CA ALA A 47 -1.01 -8.32 19.82
C ALA A 47 -2.21 -7.43 19.44
N ALA A 48 -3.28 -7.44 20.23
CA ALA A 48 -4.42 -6.53 20.05
C ALA A 48 -4.03 -5.06 20.27
N ALA A 49 -3.18 -4.78 21.26
CA ALA A 49 -2.66 -3.42 21.49
C ALA A 49 -1.80 -2.93 20.32
N VAL A 50 -0.98 -3.81 19.73
CA VAL A 50 -0.19 -3.50 18.53
C VAL A 50 -1.08 -3.30 17.31
N ALA A 51 -2.06 -4.17 17.08
CA ALA A 51 -3.01 -4.04 15.98
C ALA A 51 -3.74 -2.68 16.03
N LYS A 52 -4.26 -2.30 17.20
CA LYS A 52 -4.93 -1.00 17.41
C LYS A 52 -4.03 0.22 17.21
N ALA A 53 -2.71 0.05 17.35
CA ALA A 53 -1.72 1.11 17.12
C ALA A 53 -1.09 1.06 15.71
N THR A 54 -1.55 0.15 14.85
CA THR A 54 -1.07 -0.02 13.49
C THR A 54 -2.13 0.45 12.50
N VAL A 55 -1.72 1.17 11.48
CA VAL A 55 -2.60 1.65 10.41
C VAL A 55 -1.98 1.31 9.06
N GLU A 56 -2.83 0.97 8.10
CA GLU A 56 -2.41 0.78 6.71
C GLU A 56 -1.97 2.13 6.12
N LEU A 57 -0.89 2.15 5.33
CA LEU A 57 -0.27 3.37 4.82
C LEU A 57 -1.25 4.18 3.95
N THR A 58 -1.93 3.53 3.02
CA THR A 58 -2.83 4.19 2.08
C THR A 58 -4.03 4.78 2.81
N ASP A 59 -4.61 4.04 3.76
CA ASP A 59 -5.69 4.55 4.61
C ASP A 59 -5.25 5.76 5.44
N TYR A 60 -4.03 5.72 6.01
CA TYR A 60 -3.49 6.85 6.77
C TYR A 60 -3.30 8.10 5.90
N LEU A 61 -2.68 7.96 4.74
CA LEU A 61 -2.44 9.08 3.82
C LEU A 61 -3.74 9.67 3.29
N LEU A 62 -4.71 8.82 2.96
CA LEU A 62 -6.04 9.27 2.51
C LEU A 62 -6.83 9.93 3.63
N GLY A 63 -6.70 9.46 4.87
CA GLY A 63 -7.25 10.12 6.04
C GLY A 63 -6.65 11.51 6.25
N LEU A 64 -5.33 11.66 6.07
CA LEU A 64 -4.69 12.99 6.07
C LEU A 64 -5.16 13.87 4.92
N HIS A 65 -5.36 13.30 3.73
CA HIS A 65 -5.86 14.03 2.57
C HIS A 65 -7.28 14.55 2.80
N ALA A 66 -8.19 13.67 3.26
CA ALA A 66 -9.56 14.04 3.63
C ALA A 66 -9.61 15.12 4.72
N ALA A 67 -8.65 15.12 5.64
CA ALA A 67 -8.53 16.13 6.69
C ALA A 67 -7.81 17.43 6.24
N GLY A 68 -7.42 17.56 4.96
CA GLY A 68 -6.66 18.72 4.46
C GLY A 68 -5.24 18.84 5.04
N ARG A 69 -4.70 17.74 5.57
CA ARG A 69 -3.39 17.67 6.25
C ARG A 69 -2.32 16.98 5.42
N LEU A 70 -2.70 16.30 4.34
CA LEU A 70 -1.76 15.80 3.35
C LEU A 70 -1.37 16.94 2.41
N LYS A 71 -0.07 17.17 2.30
CA LYS A 71 0.49 18.13 1.36
C LYS A 71 0.45 17.51 -0.06
N THR A 72 -0.33 18.10 -0.96
CA THR A 72 -0.57 17.61 -2.34
C THR A 72 -0.18 18.65 -3.40
N ASP A 73 0.80 19.51 -3.12
CA ASP A 73 1.34 20.51 -4.07
C ASP A 73 2.33 19.87 -5.06
N PHE A 74 1.96 18.72 -5.60
CA PHE A 74 2.78 17.98 -6.55
C PHE A 74 2.94 18.76 -7.86
N GLU A 75 4.14 18.73 -8.43
CA GLU A 75 4.33 19.15 -9.82
C GLU A 75 3.65 18.12 -10.74
N SER A 76 3.10 18.60 -11.85
CA SER A 76 2.51 17.72 -12.86
C SER A 76 3.57 16.82 -13.47
N LEU A 77 3.22 15.54 -13.69
CA LEU A 77 4.07 14.59 -14.41
C LEU A 77 3.73 14.53 -15.91
N GLY A 78 2.90 15.45 -16.41
CA GLY A 78 2.32 15.36 -17.75
C GLY A 78 1.18 14.35 -17.81
N ASP A 79 0.74 13.98 -19.02
CA ASP A 79 -0.18 12.85 -19.20
C ASP A 79 0.58 11.55 -18.94
N LEU A 80 0.39 10.97 -17.75
CA LEU A 80 1.02 9.72 -17.34
C LEU A 80 -0.06 8.68 -16.98
N SER A 81 -0.01 7.52 -17.63
CA SER A 81 -0.91 6.40 -17.38
C SER A 81 -0.17 5.27 -16.66
N LEU A 82 -0.77 4.74 -15.59
CA LEU A 82 -0.19 3.70 -14.75
C LEU A 82 -1.11 2.49 -14.67
N ALA A 83 -0.59 1.28 -14.76
CA ALA A 83 -1.31 0.09 -14.33
C ALA A 83 -1.05 -0.17 -12.84
N TYR A 84 -2.11 -0.49 -12.10
CA TYR A 84 -2.04 -0.77 -10.67
C TYR A 84 -2.70 -2.10 -10.32
N HIS A 85 -1.90 -3.05 -9.85
CA HIS A 85 -2.39 -4.29 -9.25
C HIS A 85 -2.42 -4.16 -7.72
N ALA A 86 -3.62 -4.12 -7.13
CA ALA A 86 -3.75 -4.07 -5.69
C ALA A 86 -3.31 -5.40 -5.04
N PRO A 87 -2.44 -5.38 -4.01
CA PRO A 87 -2.09 -6.57 -3.24
C PRO A 87 -3.33 -7.29 -2.69
N CYS A 88 -3.36 -8.62 -2.81
CA CYS A 88 -4.55 -9.42 -2.44
C CYS A 88 -4.94 -9.31 -0.97
N HIS A 89 -3.98 -9.15 -0.04
CA HIS A 89 -4.30 -8.94 1.37
C HIS A 89 -4.99 -7.60 1.60
N LEU A 90 -4.53 -6.53 0.93
CA LEU A 90 -5.23 -5.26 0.98
C LEU A 90 -6.66 -5.38 0.46
N LYS A 91 -6.93 -6.18 -0.58
CA LYS A 91 -8.30 -6.40 -1.09
C LYS A 91 -9.25 -6.99 -0.05
N VAL A 92 -8.75 -7.81 0.87
CA VAL A 92 -9.57 -8.50 1.88
C VAL A 92 -9.80 -7.61 3.10
N LEU A 93 -8.87 -6.69 3.36
CA LEU A 93 -8.77 -5.99 4.64
C LEU A 93 -9.10 -4.50 4.54
N HIS A 94 -8.87 -3.89 3.38
CA HIS A 94 -8.95 -2.44 3.14
C HIS A 94 -9.54 -2.15 1.75
N ASP A 95 -9.95 -0.92 1.51
CA ASP A 95 -10.72 -0.53 0.31
C ASP A 95 -9.85 -0.29 -0.95
N ARG A 96 -8.72 -0.98 -1.11
CA ARG A 96 -7.88 -0.96 -2.34
C ARG A 96 -7.48 0.44 -2.86
N ARG A 97 -7.25 1.39 -1.95
CA ARG A 97 -7.19 2.82 -2.29
C ARG A 97 -5.82 3.36 -2.69
N GLY A 98 -4.84 2.49 -2.93
CA GLY A 98 -3.50 2.91 -3.37
C GLY A 98 -3.51 3.66 -4.71
N ALA A 99 -4.40 3.28 -5.63
CA ALA A 99 -4.58 3.99 -6.90
C ALA A 99 -5.06 5.43 -6.70
N ASP A 100 -6.00 5.66 -5.77
CA ASP A 100 -6.55 6.97 -5.47
C ASP A 100 -5.45 7.96 -5.04
N LEU A 101 -4.44 7.48 -4.30
CA LEU A 101 -3.30 8.31 -3.89
C LEU A 101 -2.40 8.70 -5.06
N ALA A 102 -2.18 7.80 -6.02
CA ALA A 102 -1.41 8.12 -7.21
C ALA A 102 -2.14 9.14 -8.09
N GLU A 103 -3.47 9.05 -8.18
CA GLU A 103 -4.33 10.00 -8.90
C GLU A 103 -4.39 11.41 -8.25
N LEU A 104 -3.85 11.58 -7.02
CA LEU A 104 -3.66 12.92 -6.44
C LEU A 104 -2.56 13.73 -7.15
N ILE A 105 -1.67 13.07 -7.91
CA ILE A 105 -0.61 13.72 -8.67
C ILE A 105 -1.23 14.24 -9.99
N PRO A 106 -1.14 15.54 -10.29
CA PRO A 106 -1.72 16.09 -11.51
C PRO A 106 -1.19 15.41 -12.77
N GLY A 107 -2.11 15.00 -13.65
CA GLY A 107 -1.80 14.35 -14.93
C GLY A 107 -1.66 12.83 -14.87
N VAL A 108 -1.64 12.23 -13.66
CA VAL A 108 -1.62 10.78 -13.50
C VAL A 108 -3.02 10.18 -13.65
N ARG A 109 -3.14 9.13 -14.46
CA ARG A 109 -4.33 8.28 -14.58
C ARG A 109 -3.97 6.84 -14.25
N VAL A 110 -4.79 6.14 -13.48
CA VAL A 110 -4.48 4.77 -13.05
C VAL A 110 -5.50 3.77 -13.58
N GLU A 111 -5.03 2.82 -14.39
CA GLU A 111 -5.77 1.62 -14.76
C GLU A 111 -5.63 0.55 -13.67
N ARG A 112 -6.74 0.19 -13.03
CA ARG A 112 -6.74 -0.80 -11.94
C ARG A 112 -6.83 -2.22 -12.52
N ILE A 113 -5.78 -3.02 -12.34
CA ILE A 113 -5.73 -4.43 -12.76
C ILE A 113 -6.22 -5.33 -11.63
N GLU A 114 -7.48 -5.73 -11.76
CA GLU A 114 -8.21 -6.48 -10.75
C GLU A 114 -8.18 -8.01 -10.96
N ARG A 115 -7.25 -8.53 -11.77
CA ARG A 115 -7.16 -9.96 -12.09
C ARG A 115 -6.26 -10.74 -11.12
N SER A 116 -6.79 -11.87 -10.63
CA SER A 116 -6.10 -12.92 -9.87
C SER A 116 -5.18 -12.44 -8.72
N CYS A 117 -4.35 -13.35 -8.21
CA CYS A 117 -3.26 -13.10 -7.28
C CYS A 117 -1.96 -12.90 -8.08
N CYS A 118 -0.97 -12.23 -7.50
CA CYS A 118 0.38 -12.11 -8.07
C CYS A 118 1.23 -13.39 -7.94
N GLY A 119 0.78 -14.38 -7.18
CA GLY A 119 1.47 -15.66 -6.97
C GLY A 119 2.54 -15.66 -5.87
N LEU A 120 3.00 -14.49 -5.40
CA LEU A 120 4.16 -14.42 -4.50
C LEU A 120 3.90 -14.94 -3.07
N ALA A 121 2.75 -14.57 -2.47
CA ALA A 121 2.31 -14.97 -1.13
C ALA A 121 3.46 -15.15 -0.09
N GLY A 122 4.13 -14.05 0.27
CA GLY A 122 5.27 -14.07 1.18
C GLY A 122 6.48 -14.78 0.56
N THR A 123 7.02 -15.78 1.25
CA THR A 123 8.15 -16.58 0.74
C THR A 123 7.72 -17.64 -0.28
N PHE A 124 6.43 -17.90 -0.45
CA PHE A 124 5.92 -19.00 -1.28
C PHE A 124 6.49 -18.96 -2.70
N GLY A 125 6.42 -17.81 -3.37
CA GLY A 125 6.91 -17.67 -4.75
C GLY A 125 8.43 -17.76 -4.90
N PHE A 126 9.19 -17.64 -3.81
CA PHE A 126 10.64 -17.82 -3.81
C PHE A 126 11.08 -19.27 -3.53
N GLN A 127 10.16 -20.15 -3.10
CA GLN A 127 10.51 -21.54 -2.83
C GLN A 127 10.73 -22.27 -4.16
N ARG A 128 11.89 -22.91 -4.32
CA ARG A 128 12.23 -23.67 -5.53
C ARG A 128 11.16 -24.67 -5.94
N THR A 129 10.51 -25.34 -4.98
CA THR A 129 9.44 -26.33 -5.24
C THR A 129 8.10 -25.72 -5.62
N LYS A 130 7.93 -24.41 -5.45
CA LYS A 130 6.69 -23.67 -5.70
C LYS A 130 6.82 -22.60 -6.78
N TYR A 131 8.03 -22.36 -7.29
CA TYR A 131 8.33 -21.33 -8.27
C TYR A 131 7.41 -21.42 -9.50
N ASP A 132 7.33 -22.59 -10.14
CA ASP A 132 6.49 -22.78 -11.33
C ASP A 132 5.01 -22.59 -11.03
N LEU A 133 4.54 -23.07 -9.87
CA LEU A 133 3.16 -22.88 -9.43
C LEU A 133 2.85 -21.41 -9.12
N SER A 134 3.79 -20.69 -8.51
CA SER A 134 3.68 -19.25 -8.25
C SER A 134 3.54 -18.47 -9.55
N LEU A 135 4.36 -18.79 -10.56
CA LEU A 135 4.25 -18.20 -11.89
C LEU A 135 2.90 -18.50 -12.52
N ALA A 136 2.46 -19.76 -12.48
CA ALA A 136 1.14 -20.14 -13.02
C ALA A 136 -0.02 -19.41 -12.33
N ILE A 137 0.06 -19.18 -11.02
CA ILE A 137 -0.94 -18.40 -10.27
C ILE A 137 -0.91 -16.91 -10.68
N GLY A 138 0.29 -16.37 -10.88
CA GLY A 138 0.51 -14.96 -11.25
C GLY A 138 0.22 -14.64 -12.72
N GLU A 139 0.27 -15.62 -13.61
CA GLU A 139 0.21 -15.39 -15.06
C GLU A 139 -1.02 -14.60 -15.53
N PRO A 140 -2.25 -14.80 -15.04
CA PRO A 140 -3.39 -14.01 -15.49
C PRO A 140 -3.26 -12.51 -15.15
N MET A 141 -2.59 -12.18 -14.05
CA MET A 141 -2.30 -10.80 -13.64
C MET A 141 -1.16 -10.22 -14.49
N LEU A 142 -0.08 -10.99 -14.68
CA LEU A 142 1.06 -10.58 -15.51
C LEU A 142 0.66 -10.37 -16.96
N SER A 143 -0.20 -11.25 -17.50
CA SER A 143 -0.73 -11.10 -18.84
C SER A 143 -1.55 -9.82 -18.97
N ALA A 144 -2.36 -9.46 -17.98
CA ALA A 144 -3.11 -8.21 -18.01
C ALA A 144 -2.19 -6.98 -17.96
N LEU A 145 -1.13 -7.01 -17.15
CA LEU A 145 -0.10 -5.96 -17.13
C LEU A 145 0.59 -5.80 -18.48
N ARG A 146 0.98 -6.90 -19.13
CA ARG A 146 1.65 -6.88 -20.44
C ARG A 146 0.78 -6.33 -21.56
N THR A 147 -0.54 -6.43 -21.45
CA THR A 147 -1.50 -5.94 -22.45
C THR A 147 -2.12 -4.60 -22.08
N ALA A 148 -1.77 -4.03 -20.93
CA ALA A 148 -2.28 -2.73 -20.52
C ALA A 148 -1.62 -1.65 -21.39
N GLU A 149 -2.44 -0.78 -21.97
CA GLU A 149 -2.00 0.35 -22.79
C GLU A 149 -1.70 1.54 -21.86
N VAL A 150 -0.64 1.38 -21.05
CA VAL A 150 -0.20 2.36 -20.05
C VAL A 150 1.30 2.65 -20.20
N ASP A 151 1.74 3.80 -19.71
CA ASP A 151 3.14 4.20 -19.75
C ASP A 151 4.02 3.38 -18.79
N MET A 152 3.47 2.96 -17.63
CA MET A 152 4.18 2.16 -16.62
C MET A 152 3.25 1.19 -15.87
N GLY A 153 3.74 0.00 -15.52
CA GLY A 153 3.00 -1.04 -14.80
C GLY A 153 3.89 -2.13 -14.21
#